data_AF-A0A254QAW6-F1
#
_entry.id   AF-A0A254QAW6-F1
#
_cell.length_a   1.000
_cell.length_b   1.000
_cell.length_c   1.000
_cell.angle_alpha   90.00
_cell.angle_beta   90.00
_cell.angle_gamma   90.00
#
_symmetry.space_group_name_H-M   'P 1'
#
loop_
_entity.id
_entity.type
_entity.pdbx_description
1 polymer ?
#
loop_
_entity_poly.entity_id
_entity_poly.type
_entity_poly.pdbx_seq_one_letter_code
_entity_poly.pdbx_strand_id
1 'polypeptide(L)' 'MTSPEFESFDNAEIEQYFQCPYCHQAISMLVDISEPGRQIYIEDCEVCCKPIQIAYSTDQGRLVDFSAQRI' A
#
# COMPACT_ATOMS: atom_id res chain seq x y z
N MET A 1 31.17 -15.73 15.14
CA MET A 1 31.92 -15.24 13.96
C MET A 1 30.90 -14.51 13.13
N THR A 2 31.03 -13.19 13.18
CA THR A 2 30.02 -12.18 12.84
C THR A 2 29.45 -12.40 11.46
N SER A 3 28.13 -12.54 11.35
CA SER A 3 27.37 -12.36 10.12
C SER A 3 27.19 -10.85 9.95
N PRO A 4 27.94 -10.17 9.07
CA PRO A 4 27.54 -8.85 8.61
C PRO A 4 26.51 -9.04 7.48
N GLU A 5 25.74 -7.99 7.13
CA GLU A 5 24.87 -7.92 5.93
C GLU A 5 23.41 -8.46 6.04
N PHE A 6 22.72 -8.19 7.15
CA PHE A 6 21.25 -8.01 7.10
C PHE A 6 20.85 -6.65 7.72
N GLU A 7 21.72 -5.65 7.56
CA GLU A 7 21.37 -4.26 7.83
C GLU A 7 20.59 -3.71 6.63
N SER A 8 19.26 -3.73 6.77
CA SER A 8 18.34 -2.70 6.28
C SER A 8 18.59 -2.17 4.87
N PHE A 9 18.09 -2.90 3.87
CA PHE A 9 17.70 -2.29 2.59
C PHE A 9 16.33 -1.63 2.81
N ASP A 10 16.18 -0.39 2.38
CA ASP A 10 15.00 0.46 2.54
C ASP A 10 13.68 -0.31 2.62
N ASN A 11 13.02 -0.28 3.78
CA ASN A 11 11.59 -0.59 3.85
C ASN A 11 10.85 0.60 3.21
N ALA A 12 10.95 0.75 1.90
CA ALA A 12 10.18 1.72 1.12
C ALA A 12 8.73 1.24 0.96
N GLU A 13 8.18 0.60 1.98
CA GLU A 13 6.79 0.17 2.08
C GLU A 13 6.19 0.85 3.30
N ILE A 14 4.99 1.40 3.15
CA ILE A 14 4.24 1.99 4.27
C ILE A 14 2.91 1.29 4.42
N GLU A 15 2.44 1.16 5.66
CA GLU A 15 1.06 0.77 5.92
C GLU A 15 0.13 1.96 5.70
N GLN A 16 -0.80 1.83 4.75
CA GLN A 16 -1.88 2.77 4.55
C GLN A 16 -3.20 2.25 5.09
N TYR A 17 -3.84 3.05 5.93
CA TYR A 17 -5.10 2.74 6.60
C TYR A 17 -6.25 3.46 5.91
N PHE A 18 -7.29 2.72 5.55
CA PHE A 18 -8.47 3.27 4.89
C PHE A 18 -9.73 2.44 5.19
N GLN A 19 -10.88 2.96 4.81
CA GLN A 19 -12.15 2.23 4.92
C GLN A 19 -12.43 1.46 3.63
N CYS A 20 -12.71 0.16 3.75
CA CYS A 20 -13.12 -0.65 2.61
C CYS A 20 -14.38 -0.06 1.95
N PRO A 21 -14.38 0.18 0.63
CA PRO A 21 -15.53 0.76 -0.08
C PRO A 21 -16.74 -0.19 -0.19
N TYR A 22 -16.60 -1.46 0.22
CA TYR A 22 -17.67 -2.45 0.21
C TYR A 22 -18.28 -2.71 1.59
N CYS A 23 -17.46 -3.07 2.59
CA CYS A 23 -17.93 -3.47 3.92
C CYS A 23 -17.76 -2.40 5.00
N HIS A 24 -17.13 -1.27 4.65
CA HIS A 24 -16.87 -0.12 5.54
C HIS A 24 -16.07 -0.45 6.80
N GLN A 25 -15.37 -1.59 6.83
CA GLN A 25 -14.40 -1.88 7.88
C GLN A 25 -13.13 -1.08 7.64
N ALA A 26 -12.49 -0.68 8.74
CA ALA A 26 -11.14 -0.12 8.71
C ALA A 26 -10.15 -1.27 8.44
N ILE A 27 -9.39 -1.15 7.36
CA ILE A 27 -8.38 -2.11 6.93
C ILE A 27 -7.09 -1.35 6.58
N SER A 28 -6.00 -2.06 6.41
CA SER A 28 -4.73 -1.49 5.93
C SER A 28 -4.13 -2.30 4.79
N MET A 29 -3.35 -1.65 3.94
CA MET A 29 -2.57 -2.28 2.87
C MET A 29 -1.14 -1.75 2.85
N LEU A 30 -0.20 -2.57 2.41
CA LEU A 30 1.18 -2.14 2.18
C LEU A 30 1.29 -1.40 0.85
N VAL A 31 1.89 -0.22 0.88
CA VAL A 31 2.07 0.64 -0.28
C VAL A 31 3.56 0.84 -0.52
N ASP A 32 4.03 0.44 -1.70
CA ASP A 32 5.41 0.60 -2.13
C ASP A 32 5.66 2.05 -2.61
N ILE A 33 6.48 2.76 -1.86
CA ILE A 33 6.92 4.14 -2.10
C ILE A 33 8.32 4.23 -2.69
N SER A 34 8.93 3.11 -3.09
CA SER A 34 10.27 3.06 -3.69
C SER A 34 10.34 3.74 -5.06
N GLU A 35 9.32 3.50 -5.89
CA GLU A 35 9.24 4.06 -7.24
C GLU A 35 8.34 5.30 -7.27
N PRO A 36 8.79 6.42 -7.86
CA PRO A 36 7.98 7.62 -8.02
C PRO A 36 6.91 7.47 -9.11
N GLY A 37 5.81 8.20 -8.97
CA GLY A 37 4.75 8.28 -9.97
C GLY A 37 3.44 7.64 -9.54
N ARG A 38 2.55 7.39 -10.50
CA ARG A 38 1.21 6.85 -10.26
C ARG A 38 1.19 5.35 -10.44
N GLN A 39 0.68 4.64 -9.44
CA GLN A 39 0.54 3.20 -9.44
C GLN A 39 -0.94 2.83 -9.25
N ILE A 40 -1.38 1.75 -9.92
CA ILE A 40 -2.75 1.24 -9.84
C ILE A 40 -2.68 -0.27 -9.82
N TYR A 41 -3.29 -0.88 -8.81
CA TYR A 41 -3.42 -2.33 -8.70
C TYR A 41 -4.76 -2.71 -8.07
N ILE A 42 -5.09 -4.00 -8.12
CA ILE A 42 -6.30 -4.55 -7.48
C ILE A 42 -5.85 -5.43 -6.32
N GLU A 43 -6.45 -5.21 -5.16
CA GLU A 43 -6.22 -6.00 -3.96
C GLU A 43 -7.56 -6.34 -3.29
N ASP A 44 -7.68 -7.54 -2.76
CA ASP A 44 -8.92 -7.97 -2.10
C ASP A 44 -8.99 -7.43 -0.67
N CYS A 45 -10.18 -7.01 -0.25
CA CYS A 45 -10.42 -6.68 1.15
C CYS A 45 -10.20 -7.89 2.06
N GLU A 46 -9.34 -7.78 3.07
CA GLU A 46 -9.06 -8.84 4.06
C GLU A 46 -10.28 -9.28 4.87
N VAL A 47 -11.32 -8.44 4.97
CA VAL A 47 -12.53 -8.75 5.73
C VAL A 47 -13.64 -9.36 4.87
N CYS A 48 -13.92 -8.78 3.70
CA CYS A 48 -15.06 -9.18 2.88
C CYS A 48 -14.69 -9.82 1.53
N CYS A 49 -13.41 -10.02 1.26
CA CYS A 49 -12.86 -10.66 0.06
C CYS A 49 -13.42 -10.09 -1.26
N LYS A 50 -13.67 -8.77 -1.30
CA LYS A 50 -14.12 -8.07 -2.51
C LYS A 50 -12.95 -7.29 -3.10
N PRO A 51 -12.80 -7.27 -4.44
CA PRO A 51 -11.67 -6.63 -5.09
C PRO A 51 -11.79 -5.11 -5.02
N ILE A 52 -10.76 -4.45 -4.50
CA ILE A 52 -10.65 -3.00 -4.40
C ILE A 52 -9.58 -2.55 -5.39
N GLN A 53 -9.89 -1.57 -6.23
CA GLN A 53 -8.86 -0.88 -7.01
C GLN A 53 -8.17 0.13 -6.11
N ILE A 54 -6.89 -0.08 -5.88
CA ILE A 54 -6.00 0.84 -5.17
C ILE A 54 -5.27 1.67 -6.21
N ALA A 55 -5.37 2.99 -6.10
CA ALA A 55 -4.61 3.91 -6.93
C ALA A 55 -3.96 4.96 -6.04
N TYR A 56 -2.66 5.13 -6.20
CA TYR A 56 -1.87 6.04 -5.37
C TYR A 56 -0.75 6.67 -6.18
N SER A 57 -0.22 7.79 -5.67
CA SER A 57 0.93 8.46 -6.27
C SER A 57 1.99 8.74 -5.23
N THR A 58 3.24 8.59 -5.65
CA THR A 58 4.43 8.73 -4.81
C THR A 58 5.36 9.79 -5.38
N ASP A 59 5.95 10.60 -4.51
CA ASP A 59 6.96 11.59 -4.86
C ASP A 59 8.04 11.64 -3.78
N GLN A 60 9.31 11.54 -4.17
CA GLN A 60 10.47 11.54 -3.26
C GLN A 60 10.32 10.59 -2.05
N GLY A 61 9.82 9.37 -2.26
CA GLY A 61 9.62 8.41 -1.18
C GLY A 61 8.47 8.78 -0.23
N ARG A 62 7.49 9.56 -0.70
CA ARG A 62 6.31 9.93 0.09
C ARG A 62 5.05 9.67 -0.72
N LEU A 63 4.05 9.11 -0.05
CA LEU A 63 2.69 9.03 -0.58
C LEU A 63 2.08 10.44 -0.63
N VAL A 64 1.71 10.89 -1.83
CA VAL A 64 1.10 12.21 -2.05
C VAL A 64 -0.39 12.13 -2.39
N ASP A 65 -0.85 10.99 -2.89
CA ASP A 65 -2.25 10.73 -3.21
C ASP A 65 -2.58 9.25 -2.98
N PHE A 66 -3.81 8.97 -2.54
CA PHE A 66 -4.29 7.61 -2.31
C PHE A 66 -5.81 7.55 -2.51
N SER A 67 -6.26 6.51 -3.20
CA SER A 67 -7.67 6.21 -3.40
C SER A 67 -7.92 4.71 -3.42
N ALA A 68 -9.04 4.33 -2.81
CA ALA A 68 -9.55 2.96 -2.78
C ALA A 68 -10.98 2.97 -3.32
N GLN A 69 -11.20 2.31 -4.47
CA GLN A 69 -12.48 2.35 -5.17
C GLN A 69 -13.01 0.94 -5.42
N ARG A 70 -14.34 0.81 -5.38
CA ARG A 70 -15.02 -0.39 -5.84
C ARG A 70 -14.90 -0.51 -7.37
N ILE A 71 -14.69 -1.72 -7.86
CA ILE A 71 -14.82 -2.11 -9.27
C ILE A 71 -16.11 -2.89 -9.51
#